data_AF-A0A943N7N0-F1
#
_entry.id   AF-A0A943N7N0-F1
#
_cell.length_a   1.000
_cell.length_b   1.000
_cell.length_c   1.000
_cell.angle_alpha   90.00
_cell.angle_beta   90.00
_cell.angle_gamma   90.00
#
_symmetry.space_group_name_H-M   'P 1'
#
loop_
_entity.id
_entity.type
_entity.pdbx_description
1 polymer ?
#
loop_
_entity_poly.entity_id
_entity_poly.type
_entity_poly.pdbx_seq_one_letter_code
_entity_poly.pdbx_strand_id
1 'polypeptide(L)'
;MTKNEYLARLKSCLECIDASEREAAVQFYTEYFEDAGEENEEKVMAELGSPEKLARDIIKQSAGSAPTSPAAETAACGEAFTGIHAETINAKLILLRGNEYRV
;
A
#
# COMPACT_ATOMS: atom_id res chain seq x y z
N MET A 1 11.24 24.19 1.15
CA MET A 1 9.82 23.76 1.10
C MET A 1 9.40 23.42 2.51
N THR A 2 8.15 23.67 2.88
CA THR A 2 7.60 23.18 4.16
C THR A 2 6.91 21.84 3.95
N LYS A 3 6.72 21.05 5.02
CA LYS A 3 5.95 19.79 4.97
C LYS A 3 4.60 19.98 4.29
N ASN A 4 3.94 21.11 4.57
CA ASN A 4 2.60 21.38 4.09
C ASN A 4 2.59 21.59 2.56
N GLU A 5 3.62 22.23 2.03
CA GLU A 5 3.80 22.41 0.59
C GLU A 5 4.15 21.08 -0.11
N TYR A 6 4.92 20.22 0.56
CA TYR A 6 5.21 18.87 0.08
C TYR A 6 3.94 18.02 -0.03
N LEU A 7 3.15 17.98 1.05
CA LEU A 7 1.88 17.25 1.11
C LEU A 7 0.85 17.78 0.11
N ALA A 8 0.78 19.11 -0.10
CA ALA A 8 -0.10 19.71 -1.10
C ALA A 8 0.25 19.27 -2.53
N ARG A 9 1.55 19.21 -2.87
CA ARG A 9 2.01 18.69 -4.16
C ARG A 9 1.76 17.19 -4.30
N LEU A 10 2.02 16.42 -3.24
CA LEU A 10 1.72 14.98 -3.19
C LEU A 10 0.23 14.74 -3.47
N LYS A 11 -0.65 15.47 -2.78
CA LYS A 11 -2.11 15.42 -2.96
C LYS A 11 -2.55 15.74 -4.38
N SER A 12 -1.93 16.75 -5.01
CA SER A 12 -2.23 17.14 -6.41
C SER A 12 -1.82 16.06 -7.40
N CYS A 13 -0.68 15.40 -7.20
CA CYS A 13 -0.28 14.28 -8.06
C CYS A 13 -1.16 13.03 -7.86
N LEU A 14 -1.65 12.81 -6.63
CA LEU A 14 -2.59 11.74 -6.28
C LEU A 14 -4.04 12.02 -6.75
N GLU A 15 -4.33 13.16 -7.40
CA GLU A 15 -5.66 13.39 -8.00
C GLU A 15 -5.99 12.44 -9.15
N CYS A 16 -4.98 11.72 -9.67
CA CYS A 16 -5.16 10.69 -10.68
C CYS A 16 -5.74 9.36 -10.15
N ILE A 17 -5.78 9.15 -8.83
CA ILE A 17 -6.36 7.96 -8.18
C ILE A 17 -7.58 8.36 -7.34
N ASP A 18 -8.30 7.36 -6.83
CA ASP A 18 -9.48 7.57 -6.01
C ASP A 18 -9.21 8.40 -4.75
N ALA A 19 -10.24 9.15 -4.33
CA ALA A 19 -10.15 10.04 -3.18
C ALA A 19 -9.73 9.29 -1.89
N SER A 20 -10.23 8.07 -1.68
CA SER A 20 -9.88 7.23 -0.53
C SER A 20 -8.39 6.93 -0.45
N GLU A 21 -7.76 6.57 -1.57
CA GLU A 21 -6.32 6.25 -1.58
C GLU A 21 -5.46 7.49 -1.42
N ARG A 22 -5.87 8.59 -2.05
CA ARG A 22 -5.21 9.88 -1.87
C ARG A 22 -5.26 10.33 -0.42
N GLU A 23 -6.42 10.24 0.24
CA GLU A 23 -6.55 10.62 1.66
C GLU A 23 -5.76 9.71 2.58
N ALA A 24 -5.76 8.40 2.33
CA ALA A 24 -4.96 7.45 3.09
C ALA A 24 -3.45 7.75 2.96
N ALA A 25 -2.95 7.97 1.74
CA ALA A 25 -1.55 8.31 1.52
C ALA A 25 -1.19 9.65 2.17
N VAL A 26 -2.01 10.69 1.96
CA VAL A 26 -1.75 12.01 2.55
C VAL A 26 -1.75 11.95 4.08
N GLN A 27 -2.69 11.25 4.70
CA GLN A 27 -2.70 11.08 6.16
C GLN A 27 -1.46 10.33 6.67
N PHE A 28 -1.09 9.23 6.02
CA PHE A 28 0.10 8.45 6.41
C PHE A 28 1.37 9.31 6.43
N TYR A 29 1.62 10.08 5.37
CA TYR A 29 2.78 10.97 5.34
C TYR A 29 2.63 12.16 6.29
N THR A 30 1.41 12.64 6.52
CA THR A 30 1.16 13.73 7.49
C THR A 30 1.59 13.30 8.89
N GLU A 31 1.15 12.13 9.36
CA GLU A 31 1.57 11.60 10.67
C GLU A 31 3.06 11.32 10.71
N TYR A 32 3.66 10.80 9.63
CA TYR A 32 5.09 10.58 9.56
C TYR A 32 5.90 11.89 9.72
N PHE A 33 5.43 12.98 9.10
CA PHE A 33 6.03 14.30 9.27
C PHE A 33 5.78 14.89 10.67
N GLU A 34 4.64 14.60 11.29
CA GLU A 34 4.35 15.02 12.68
C GLU A 34 5.23 14.28 13.69
N ASP A 35 5.45 12.97 13.51
CA ASP A 35 6.32 12.15 14.35
C ASP A 35 7.80 12.54 14.19
N ALA A 36 8.22 12.87 12.96
CA ALA A 36 9.57 13.36 12.69
C ALA A 36 9.84 14.74 13.33
N GLY A 37 8.81 15.58 13.43
CA GLY A 37 8.88 16.94 13.96
C GLY A 37 9.51 17.95 12.98
N GLU A 38 9.25 19.23 13.24
CA GLU A 38 9.68 20.37 12.39
C GLU A 38 11.20 20.38 12.11
N GLU A 39 12.01 19.90 13.06
CA GLU A 39 13.48 19.81 12.93
C GLU A 39 13.93 18.78 11.88
N ASN A 40 13.13 17.75 11.61
CA ASN A 40 13.47 16.69 10.65
C ASN A 40 12.74 16.81 9.31
N GLU A 41 11.87 17.82 9.11
CA GLU A 41 11.10 17.96 7.87
C GLU A 41 11.99 18.01 6.62
N GLU A 42 13.09 18.77 6.66
CA GLU A 42 14.04 18.84 5.53
C GLU A 42 14.74 17.50 5.29
N LYS A 43 15.02 16.76 6.36
CA LYS A 43 15.67 15.45 6.29
C LYS A 43 14.73 14.40 5.69
N VAL A 44 13.47 14.42 6.14
CA VAL A 44 12.40 13.56 5.61
C VAL A 44 12.12 13.88 4.14
N MET A 45 12.09 15.17 3.77
CA MET A 45 11.95 15.56 2.36
C MET A 45 13.13 15.09 1.50
N ALA A 46 14.35 15.08 2.04
CA ALA A 46 15.52 14.55 1.34
C ALA A 46 15.45 13.02 1.18
N GLU A 47 15.00 12.29 2.21
CA GLU A 47 14.84 10.83 2.19
C GLU A 47 13.72 10.38 1.25
N LEU A 48 12.55 11.03 1.31
CA LEU A 48 11.41 10.76 0.42
C LEU A 48 11.66 11.24 -1.02
N GLY A 49 12.56 12.20 -1.21
CA GLY A 49 12.84 12.81 -2.50
C GLY A 49 11.68 13.68 -2.99
N SER A 50 11.51 13.81 -4.31
CA SER A 50 10.49 14.70 -4.89
C SER A 50 9.06 14.16 -4.70
N PRO A 51 8.07 15.03 -4.37
CA PRO A 51 6.69 14.59 -4.14
C PRO A 51 6.06 13.95 -5.39
N GLU A 52 6.51 14.34 -6.60
CA GLU A 52 6.09 13.70 -7.85
C GLU A 52 6.55 12.24 -7.96
N LYS A 53 7.77 11.92 -7.50
CA LYS A 53 8.27 10.54 -7.52
C LYS A 53 7.48 9.69 -6.53
N LEU A 54 7.29 10.20 -5.32
CA LEU A 54 6.53 9.53 -4.28
C LEU A 54 5.09 9.26 -4.73
N ALA A 55 4.41 10.27 -5.28
CA ALA A 55 3.07 10.10 -5.84
C ALA A 55 3.02 9.05 -6.94
N ARG A 56 3.97 9.06 -7.88
CA ARG A 56 4.03 8.05 -8.96
C ARG A 56 4.23 6.65 -8.41
N ASP A 57 5.00 6.50 -7.34
CA ASP A 57 5.23 5.21 -6.69
C ASP A 57 3.94 4.69 -6.05
N ILE A 58 3.24 5.54 -5.30
CA ILE A 58 1.93 5.24 -4.70
C ILE A 58 0.90 4.87 -5.77
N ILE A 59 0.83 5.64 -6.88
CA ILE A 59 -0.10 5.37 -7.99
C ILE A 59 0.23 4.03 -8.67
N LYS A 60 1.52 3.72 -8.87
CA LYS A 60 1.93 2.43 -9.44
C LYS A 60 1.62 1.26 -8.52
N GLN A 61 1.79 1.44 -7.21
CA GLN A 61 1.50 0.42 -6.21
C GLN A 61 0.00 0.16 -6.10
N SER A 62 -0.82 1.22 -6.11
CA SER A 62 -2.28 1.15 -6.18
C SER A 62 -2.75 0.42 -7.46
N ALA A 63 -2.18 0.76 -8.63
CA ALA A 63 -2.54 0.15 -9.90
C ALA A 63 -2.00 -1.29 -10.10
N GLY A 64 -1.06 -1.75 -9.27
CA GLY A 64 -0.23 -2.94 -9.52
C GLY A 64 -0.67 -4.25 -8.86
N SER A 65 -1.69 -4.26 -8.00
CA SER A 65 -2.12 -5.36 -7.12
C SER A 65 -1.50 -5.34 -5.71
N ALA A 66 -2.40 -5.57 -4.74
CA ALA A 66 -2.23 -5.81 -3.31
C ALA A 66 -2.06 -4.57 -2.39
N PRO A 67 -3.01 -4.33 -1.47
CA PRO A 67 -2.91 -3.27 -0.46
C PRO A 67 -1.82 -3.65 0.55
N THR A 68 -0.63 -3.09 0.38
CA THR A 68 0.39 -3.06 1.43
C THR A 68 0.43 -1.68 2.04
N SER A 69 -0.60 -1.36 2.82
CA SER A 69 -0.47 -0.41 3.93
C SER A 69 -1.09 -1.04 5.18
N PRO A 70 -0.29 -1.44 6.17
CA PRO A 70 -0.79 -2.00 7.42
C PRO A 70 -1.16 -0.87 8.39
N ALA A 71 -2.19 -0.08 8.10
CA ALA A 71 -2.74 0.86 9.10
C ALA A 71 -4.09 1.45 8.65
N ALA A 72 -5.15 0.66 8.73
CA ALA A 72 -6.51 1.08 9.10
C ALA A 72 -7.46 -0.10 8.92
N GLU A 73 -7.36 -1.09 9.82
CA GLU A 73 -8.43 -2.06 9.99
C GLU A 73 -9.59 -1.35 10.71
N THR A 74 -10.71 -1.14 10.01
CA THR A 74 -12.06 -1.60 10.40
C THR A 74 -13.15 -0.90 9.55
N ALA A 75 -13.68 -1.62 8.55
CA ALA A 75 -15.11 -1.67 8.25
C ALA A 75 -15.36 -2.71 7.15
N ALA A 76 -16.26 -3.64 7.44
CA ALA A 76 -16.60 -4.77 6.60
C ALA A 76 -17.32 -4.36 5.30
N CYS A 77 -16.89 -4.95 4.18
CA CYS A 77 -17.76 -5.42 3.13
C CYS A 77 -17.12 -6.70 2.60
N GLY A 78 -17.66 -7.84 3.02
CA GLY A 78 -17.23 -9.11 2.46
C GLY A 78 -17.78 -9.24 1.06
N GLU A 79 -16.97 -9.73 0.11
CA GLU A 79 -17.45 -10.56 -0.99
C GLU A 79 -16.30 -11.29 -1.71
N ALA A 80 -16.51 -12.59 -1.86
CA ALA A 80 -15.96 -13.59 -2.77
C ALA A 80 -14.49 -13.51 -3.24
N PHE A 81 -13.70 -14.42 -2.68
CA PHE A 81 -12.45 -14.94 -3.24
C PHE A 81 -12.59 -15.27 -4.73
N THR A 82 -12.05 -14.43 -5.63
CA THR A 82 -12.12 -14.63 -7.09
C THR A 82 -10.73 -14.89 -7.65
N GLY A 83 -10.29 -16.15 -7.56
CA GLY A 83 -9.24 -16.69 -8.43
C GLY A 83 -8.00 -17.23 -7.71
N ILE A 84 -7.59 -18.44 -8.11
CA ILE A 84 -6.29 -19.04 -7.80
C ILE A 84 -5.41 -18.87 -9.05
N HIS A 85 -4.27 -18.20 -8.94
CA HIS A 85 -3.27 -18.14 -10.01
C HIS A 85 -2.34 -19.36 -9.89
N ALA A 86 -2.47 -20.31 -10.82
CA ALA A 86 -1.62 -21.49 -10.90
C ALA A 86 -0.72 -21.40 -12.14
N GLU A 87 0.53 -21.00 -11.95
CA GLU A 87 1.53 -21.07 -13.01
C GLU A 87 2.01 -22.53 -13.12
N THR A 88 1.45 -23.22 -14.11
CA THR A 88 1.59 -24.67 -14.28
C THR A 88 2.86 -24.97 -15.07
N ILE A 89 4.00 -25.06 -14.38
CA ILE A 89 5.16 -25.74 -14.96
C ILE A 89 5.84 -26.59 -13.86
N ASN A 90 5.52 -27.90 -13.87
CA ASN A 90 6.21 -28.99 -13.15
C ASN A 90 5.91 -29.20 -11.65
N ALA A 91 4.68 -29.56 -11.27
CA ALA A 91 4.48 -30.29 -10.02
C ALA A 91 3.43 -31.41 -10.18
N LYS A 92 3.91 -32.65 -10.30
CA LYS A 92 3.07 -33.85 -10.30
C LYS A 92 2.66 -34.15 -8.87
N LEU A 93 1.43 -33.80 -8.49
CA LEU A 93 0.87 -34.12 -7.18
C LEU A 93 0.24 -35.53 -7.23
N ILE A 94 0.88 -36.50 -6.57
CA ILE A 94 0.32 -37.85 -6.40
C ILE A 94 -0.26 -37.93 -4.98
N LEU A 95 -1.58 -37.91 -4.85
CA LEU A 95 -2.27 -38.19 -3.58
C LEU A 95 -2.40 -39.71 -3.40
N LEU A 96 -1.66 -40.28 -2.46
CA LEU A 96 -1.95 -41.61 -1.93
C LEU A 96 -2.95 -41.48 -0.78
N ARG A 97 -4.14 -42.08 -0.91
CA ARG A 97 -5.09 -42.23 0.21
C ARG A 97 -4.56 -43.30 1.17
N GLY A 98 -3.82 -42.88 2.20
CA GLY A 98 -3.60 -43.68 3.41
C GLY A 98 -4.74 -43.45 4.40
N ASN A 99 -5.70 -44.38 4.43
CA ASN A 99 -6.88 -44.30 5.28
C ASN A 99 -6.61 -45.05 6.59
N GLU A 100 -6.05 -44.40 7.61
CA GLU A 100 -6.18 -44.88 8.99
C GLU A 100 -6.02 -43.74 10.01
N TYR A 101 -7.13 -43.38 10.66
CA TYR A 101 -7.13 -42.64 11.92
C TYR A 101 -7.92 -43.50 12.91
N ARG A 102 -7.25 -44.11 13.88
CA ARG A 102 -7.88 -44.71 15.06
C ARG A 102 -8.19 -43.63 16.09
N VAL A 103 -9.38 -43.71 16.67
CA VAL A 103 -9.73 -43.10 17.97
C VAL A 103 -9.11 -43.90 19.12
#